data_AF-N1W767-F1
#
_entry.id   AF-N1W767-F1
#
_cell.length_a   1.000
_cell.length_b   1.000
_cell.length_c   1.000
_cell.angle_alpha   90.00
_cell.angle_beta   90.00
_cell.angle_gamma   90.00
#
_symmetry.space_group_name_H-M   'P 1'
#
loop_
_entity.id
_entity.type
_entity.pdbx_description
1 polymer ?
#
loop_
_entity_poly.entity_id
_entity_poly.type
_entity_poly.pdbx_seq_one_letter_code
_entity_poly.pdbx_strand_id
1 'polypeptide(L)'
;MYLVAMESERRLPRISPGDFSGFEVQLDLEGITLFGKLGNISEEGLCFLGEDDLLSDEIESQVLGSIVWSKGTKRMFFEGTIIWTQTSKIKNVIYYIAGIQFQERLNLTDSMLARSLEIK
;
A
#
# COMPACT_ATOMS: atom_id res chain seq x y z
N MET A 1 -33.65 3.60 -20.31
CA MET A 1 -32.95 2.92 -19.20
C MET A 1 -31.50 3.30 -19.33
N TYR A 2 -31.06 4.33 -18.63
CA TYR A 2 -29.69 4.85 -18.75
C TYR A 2 -28.81 4.06 -17.80
N LEU A 3 -27.79 3.38 -18.35
CA LEU A 3 -26.69 2.82 -17.59
C LEU A 3 -25.92 3.99 -16.97
N VAL A 4 -26.08 4.16 -15.67
CA VAL A 4 -25.16 5.01 -14.90
C VAL A 4 -23.85 4.25 -14.88
N ALA A 5 -22.93 4.62 -15.76
CA ALA A 5 -21.52 4.33 -15.56
C ALA A 5 -21.15 5.04 -14.24
N MET A 6 -21.11 4.29 -13.15
CA MET A 6 -20.40 4.72 -11.95
C MET A 6 -18.93 4.80 -12.35
N GLU A 7 -18.54 5.94 -12.91
CA GLU A 7 -17.17 6.43 -12.78
C GLU A 7 -16.91 6.45 -11.28
N SER A 8 -16.36 5.35 -10.76
CA SER A 8 -15.57 5.42 -9.55
C SER A 8 -14.42 6.33 -9.94
N GLU A 9 -14.60 7.63 -9.75
CA GLU A 9 -13.49 8.54 -9.52
C GLU A 9 -12.71 7.91 -8.39
N ARG A 10 -11.74 7.04 -8.74
CA ARG A 10 -10.66 6.66 -7.84
C ARG A 10 -9.94 7.97 -7.59
N ARG A 11 -10.44 8.73 -6.61
CA ARG A 11 -9.74 9.89 -6.05
C ARG A 11 -8.34 9.35 -5.83
N LEU A 12 -7.36 9.93 -6.52
CA LEU A 12 -5.96 9.55 -6.38
C LEU A 12 -5.71 9.29 -4.89
N PRO A 13 -5.19 8.11 -4.52
CA PRO A 13 -4.94 7.81 -3.12
C PRO A 13 -4.16 9.00 -2.56
N ARG A 14 -4.70 9.60 -1.48
CA ARG A 14 -4.02 10.68 -0.78
C ARG A 14 -2.77 10.08 -0.16
N ILE A 15 -1.70 10.01 -0.96
CA ILE A 15 -0.41 9.47 -0.57
C ILE A 15 0.26 10.59 0.21
N SER A 16 0.21 10.49 1.54
CA SER A 16 0.99 11.33 2.43
C SER A 16 2.04 10.43 3.10
N PRO A 17 3.24 10.29 2.50
CA PRO A 17 4.32 9.48 3.09
C PRO A 17 4.75 10.00 4.47
N GLY A 18 4.33 11.21 4.86
CA GLY A 18 4.61 11.79 6.17
C GLY A 18 3.86 11.12 7.31
N ASP A 19 2.58 10.81 7.11
CA ASP A 19 1.68 10.33 8.19
C ASP A 19 2.02 8.90 8.61
N PHE A 20 2.59 8.13 7.67
CA PHE A 20 3.11 6.79 7.88
C PHE A 20 4.63 6.69 7.85
N SER A 21 5.36 7.81 8.04
CA SER A 21 6.83 7.84 7.98
C SER A 21 7.56 6.88 8.93
N GLY A 22 6.89 6.39 9.98
CA GLY A 22 7.41 5.37 10.90
C GLY A 22 7.08 3.92 10.53
N PHE A 23 6.47 3.70 9.37
CA PHE A 23 6.02 2.39 8.87
C PHE A 23 6.77 2.02 7.60
N GLU A 24 7.32 0.81 7.59
CA GLU A 24 7.96 0.18 6.44
C GLU A 24 7.09 -1.00 5.99
N VAL A 25 7.03 -1.23 4.69
CA VAL A 25 6.37 -2.38 4.10
C VAL A 25 7.44 -3.23 3.41
N GLN A 26 7.44 -4.52 3.73
CA GLN A 26 8.25 -5.54 3.08
C GLN A 26 7.31 -6.42 2.27
N LEU A 27 7.62 -6.66 1.00
CA LEU A 27 6.87 -7.55 0.12
C LEU A 27 7.79 -8.63 -0.40
N ASP A 28 7.38 -9.88 -0.29
CA ASP A 28 8.03 -11.01 -0.92
C ASP A 28 7.22 -11.43 -2.15
N LEU A 29 7.84 -11.30 -3.32
CA LEU A 29 7.29 -11.69 -4.62
C LEU A 29 8.30 -12.62 -5.30
N GLU A 30 7.90 -13.87 -5.55
CA GLU A 30 8.71 -14.87 -6.27
C GLU A 30 10.15 -15.05 -5.72
N GLY A 31 10.34 -14.87 -4.41
CA GLY A 31 11.66 -14.98 -3.76
C GLY A 31 12.50 -13.70 -3.77
N ILE A 32 11.96 -12.59 -4.28
CA ILE A 32 12.54 -11.25 -4.20
C ILE A 32 11.83 -10.46 -3.10
N THR A 33 12.60 -9.92 -2.16
CA THR A 33 12.09 -9.02 -1.12
C THR A 33 12.23 -7.57 -1.54
N LEU A 34 11.10 -6.86 -1.60
CA LEU A 34 11.01 -5.43 -1.88
C LEU A 34 10.76 -4.65 -0.59
N PHE A 35 11.41 -3.49 -0.48
CA PHE A 35 11.26 -2.59 0.66
C PHE A 35 10.63 -1.29 0.19
N GLY A 36 9.67 -0.79 0.97
CA GLY A 36 9.00 0.45 0.66
C GLY A 36 8.32 1.07 1.87
N LYS A 37 7.65 2.18 1.62
CA LYS A 37 6.91 2.94 2.61
C LYS A 37 5.44 2.60 2.53
N LEU A 38 4.75 2.73 3.66
CA LEU A 38 3.29 2.67 3.70
C LEU A 38 2.71 4.02 3.26
N GLY A 39 1.86 4.02 2.24
CA GLY A 39 1.18 5.23 1.74
C GLY A 39 -0.14 5.48 2.45
N ASN A 40 -0.95 4.44 2.56
CA ASN A 40 -2.19 4.37 3.33
C ASN A 40 -2.52 2.90 3.63
N ILE A 41 -3.47 2.69 4.54
CA ILE A 41 -3.95 1.35 4.92
C ILE A 41 -5.43 1.39 5.33
N SER A 42 -6.15 0.34 4.99
CA SER A 42 -7.46 -0.02 5.52
C SER A 42 -7.45 -1.48 5.98
N GLU A 43 -8.57 -1.98 6.51
CA GLU A 43 -8.70 -3.41 6.82
C GLU A 43 -8.68 -4.29 5.54
N GLU A 44 -8.90 -3.72 4.36
CA GLU A 44 -9.03 -4.44 3.09
C GLU A 44 -7.79 -4.35 2.20
N GLY A 45 -6.87 -3.42 2.46
CA GLY A 45 -5.68 -3.27 1.65
C GLY A 45 -4.75 -2.15 2.09
N LEU A 46 -3.67 -2.00 1.36
CA LEU A 46 -2.70 -0.92 1.56
C LEU A 46 -2.17 -0.36 0.24
N CYS A 47 -1.55 0.81 0.35
CA CYS A 47 -0.76 1.42 -0.71
C CYS A 47 0.72 1.29 -0.35
N PHE A 48 1.47 0.58 -1.20
CA PHE A 48 2.92 0.43 -1.12
C PHE A 48 3.61 1.49 -1.97
N LEU A 49 4.70 2.06 -1.47
CA LEU A 49 5.57 2.97 -2.21
C LEU A 49 7.01 2.45 -2.21
N GLY A 50 7.48 1.96 -3.34
CA GLY A 50 8.88 1.56 -3.56
C GLY A 50 9.62 2.56 -4.45
N GLU A 51 10.96 2.46 -4.47
CA GLU A 51 11.81 3.19 -5.40
C GLU A 51 12.27 2.32 -6.58
N ASP A 52 12.00 1.00 -6.53
CA ASP A 52 12.29 0.03 -7.58
C ASP A 52 11.05 -0.32 -8.42
N ASP A 53 11.23 -0.46 -9.73
CA ASP A 53 10.17 -0.71 -10.73
C ASP A 53 9.66 -2.17 -10.78
N LEU A 54 10.03 -2.98 -9.80
CA LEU A 54 9.87 -4.44 -9.85
C LEU A 54 8.40 -4.90 -9.76
N LEU A 55 7.47 -4.01 -9.41
CA LEU A 55 6.05 -4.34 -9.31
C LEU A 55 5.22 -3.92 -10.52
N SER A 56 5.77 -3.15 -11.47
CA SER A 56 4.94 -2.46 -12.47
C SER A 56 4.19 -3.41 -13.42
N ASP A 57 4.75 -4.59 -13.68
CA ASP A 57 4.17 -5.64 -14.53
C ASP A 57 3.52 -6.79 -13.74
N GLU A 58 3.38 -6.63 -12.41
CA GLU A 58 3.00 -7.70 -11.48
C GLU A 58 1.54 -7.60 -11.01
N ILE A 59 0.67 -7.03 -11.84
CA ILE A 59 -0.76 -6.95 -11.54
C ILE A 59 -1.33 -8.38 -11.48
N GLU A 60 -2.21 -8.63 -10.51
CA GLU A 60 -2.78 -9.95 -10.16
C GLU A 60 -1.80 -10.93 -9.49
N SER A 61 -0.51 -10.61 -9.40
CA SER A 61 0.46 -11.41 -8.66
C SER A 61 0.14 -11.42 -7.16
N GLN A 62 0.33 -12.59 -6.54
CA GLN A 62 0.21 -12.78 -5.10
C GLN A 62 1.51 -12.35 -4.41
N VAL A 63 1.36 -11.66 -3.28
CA VAL A 63 2.47 -11.23 -2.44
C VAL A 63 2.24 -11.65 -1.00
N LEU A 64 3.33 -12.07 -0.36
CA LEU A 64 3.40 -12.12 1.09
C LEU A 64 3.99 -10.79 1.56
N GLY A 65 3.46 -10.24 2.63
CA GLY A 65 3.93 -8.94 3.09
C GLY A 65 3.97 -8.80 4.59
N SER A 66 4.78 -7.84 5.03
CA SER A 66 4.76 -7.39 6.42
C SER A 66 4.85 -5.87 6.53
N ILE A 67 4.07 -5.35 7.48
CA ILE A 67 4.11 -3.95 7.89
C ILE A 67 4.91 -3.88 9.18
N VAL A 68 5.97 -3.08 9.18
CA VAL A 68 6.94 -2.97 10.27
C VAL A 68 6.93 -1.55 10.81
N TRP A 69 6.85 -1.39 12.13
CA TRP A 69 6.91 -0.08 12.77
C TRP A 69 7.56 -0.16 14.15
N SER A 70 7.62 0.99 14.84
CA SER A 70 8.27 1.10 16.15
C SER A 70 9.74 0.63 16.10
N LYS A 71 10.49 1.06 15.08
CA LYS A 71 11.90 0.68 14.84
C LYS A 71 12.12 -0.83 14.73
N GLY A 72 11.22 -1.53 14.04
CA GLY A 72 11.36 -2.97 13.81
C GLY A 72 10.78 -3.88 14.89
N THR A 73 10.30 -3.31 16.00
CA THR A 73 9.82 -4.11 17.15
C THR A 73 8.39 -4.60 17.00
N LYS A 74 7.59 -3.96 16.14
CA LYS A 74 6.23 -4.36 15.84
C LYS A 74 6.10 -4.72 14.38
N ARG A 75 5.42 -5.83 14.12
CA ARG A 75 5.21 -6.38 12.79
C ARG A 75 3.80 -6.95 12.67
N MET A 76 3.17 -6.70 11.53
CA MET A 76 1.92 -7.33 11.10
C MET A 76 2.17 -8.01 9.77
N PHE A 77 1.69 -9.24 9.59
CA PHE A 77 1.83 -10.01 8.35
C PHE A 77 0.51 -9.99 7.58
N PHE A 78 0.60 -10.09 6.26
CA PHE A 78 -0.55 -10.21 5.38
C PHE A 78 -0.21 -11.02 4.13
N GLU A 79 -1.24 -11.59 3.51
CA GLU A 79 -1.22 -12.09 2.15
C GLU A 79 -2.11 -11.19 1.30
N GLY A 80 -1.72 -10.90 0.06
CA GLY A 80 -2.50 -10.01 -0.79
C GLY A 80 -2.22 -10.14 -2.27
N THR A 81 -3.05 -9.46 -3.06
CA THR A 81 -2.97 -9.40 -4.51
C THR A 81 -2.67 -7.98 -4.93
N ILE A 82 -1.75 -7.80 -5.89
CA ILE A 82 -1.52 -6.49 -6.51
C ILE A 82 -2.69 -6.18 -7.45
N ILE A 83 -3.42 -5.11 -7.17
CA ILE A 83 -4.65 -4.76 -7.93
C ILE A 83 -4.49 -3.56 -8.87
N TRP A 84 -3.43 -2.76 -8.68
CA TRP A 84 -3.04 -1.69 -9.58
C TRP A 84 -1.62 -1.24 -9.26
N THR A 85 -0.96 -0.65 -10.26
CA THR A 85 0.37 -0.05 -10.16
C THR A 85 0.34 1.35 -10.75
N GLN A 86 1.22 2.24 -10.26
CA GLN A 86 1.35 3.60 -10.75
C GLN A 86 2.77 4.12 -10.48
N THR A 87 3.36 4.81 -11.44
CA THR A 87 4.59 5.60 -11.22
C THR A 87 4.23 7.05 -10.90
N SER A 88 4.86 7.63 -9.87
CA SER A 88 4.66 9.04 -9.52
C SER A 88 5.96 9.68 -9.03
N LYS A 89 6.11 10.99 -9.28
CA LYS A 89 7.24 11.78 -8.79
C LYS A 89 6.82 12.57 -7.56
N ILE A 90 7.35 12.21 -6.39
CA ILE A 90 7.06 12.85 -5.10
C ILE A 90 8.34 13.48 -4.56
N LYS A 91 8.34 14.80 -4.33
CA LYS A 91 9.51 15.55 -3.79
C LYS A 91 10.83 15.22 -4.51
N ASN A 92 10.77 15.15 -5.84
CA ASN A 92 11.88 14.84 -6.74
C ASN A 92 12.40 13.39 -6.72
N VAL A 93 11.72 12.47 -6.02
CA VAL A 93 11.98 11.03 -6.06
C VAL A 93 10.91 10.35 -6.90
N ILE A 94 11.31 9.40 -7.74
CA ILE A 94 10.37 8.54 -8.49
C ILE A 94 9.96 7.41 -7.55
N TYR A 95 8.66 7.24 -7.38
CA TYR A 95 8.07 6.14 -6.64
C TYR A 95 7.27 5.25 -7.59
N TYR A 96 7.43 3.95 -7.38
CA TYR A 96 6.63 2.89 -7.97
C TYR A 96 5.64 2.43 -6.91
N ILE A 97 4.38 2.75 -7.17
CA ILE A 97 3.29 2.64 -6.21
C ILE A 97 2.46 1.43 -6.59
N ALA A 98 2.12 0.60 -5.61
CA ALA A 98 1.24 -0.54 -5.80
C ALA A 98 0.10 -0.52 -4.80
N GLY A 99 -1.12 -0.76 -5.28
CA GLY A 99 -2.25 -1.07 -4.44
C GLY A 99 -2.32 -2.57 -4.19
N ILE A 100 -2.34 -2.95 -2.92
CA ILE A 100 -2.42 -4.35 -2.52
C ILE A 100 -3.75 -4.56 -1.81
N GLN A 101 -4.55 -5.49 -2.32
CA GLN A 101 -5.74 -5.97 -1.66
C GLN A 101 -5.39 -7.17 -0.79
N PHE A 102 -5.76 -7.13 0.49
CA PHE A 102 -5.54 -8.27 1.37
C PHE A 102 -6.49 -9.41 1.04
N GLN A 103 -5.99 -10.65 1.11
CA GLN A 103 -6.85 -11.83 0.98
C GLN A 103 -7.80 -11.95 2.18
N GLU A 104 -7.31 -11.63 3.38
CA GLU A 104 -8.10 -11.58 4.60
C GLU A 104 -8.08 -10.17 5.19
N ARG A 105 -9.19 -9.77 5.81
CA ARG A 105 -9.27 -8.47 6.48
C ARG A 105 -8.29 -8.40 7.65
N LEU A 106 -7.48 -7.35 7.70
CA LEU A 106 -6.56 -7.13 8.81
C LEU A 106 -7.25 -6.42 9.97
N ASN A 107 -7.02 -6.91 11.18
CA ASN A 107 -7.39 -6.21 12.41
C ASN A 107 -6.37 -5.11 12.70
N LEU A 108 -6.68 -3.89 12.29
CA LEU A 108 -5.83 -2.74 12.52
C LEU A 108 -5.91 -2.26 13.98
N THR A 109 -4.77 -1.82 14.53
CA THR A 109 -4.77 -1.19 15.85
C THR A 109 -5.32 0.23 15.78
N ASP A 110 -5.89 0.74 16.87
CA ASP A 110 -6.40 2.12 16.95
C ASP A 110 -5.37 3.16 16.48
N SER A 111 -4.08 2.95 16.79
CA SER A 111 -3.01 3.85 16.34
C SER A 111 -2.77 3.84 14.82
N MET A 112 -3.06 2.73 14.14
CA MET A 112 -2.98 2.64 12.68
C MET A 112 -4.22 3.23 12.03
N LEU A 113 -5.40 2.95 12.61
CA LEU A 113 -6.67 3.55 12.18
C LEU A 113 -6.67 5.08 12.35
N ALA A 114 -6.15 5.59 13.47
CA ALA A 114 -6.02 7.02 13.68
C ALA A 114 -5.18 7.69 12.59
N ARG A 115 -4.06 7.07 12.19
CA ARG A 115 -3.18 7.56 11.11
C ARG A 115 -3.81 7.42 9.72
N SER A 116 -4.66 6.41 9.48
CA SER A 116 -5.38 6.30 8.21
C SER A 116 -6.52 7.30 8.08
N LEU A 117 -7.07 7.78 9.21
CA LEU A 117 -8.12 8.79 9.28
C LEU A 117 -7.63 10.23 9.29
N GLU A 118 -6.33 10.49 9.46
CA GLU A 118 -5.70 11.82 9.35
C GLU A 118 -5.64 12.31 7.87
N ILE A 119 -6.80 12.27 7.23
CA ILE A 119 -7.06 12.83 5.91
C ILE A 119 -7.53 14.27 6.14
N LYS A 120 -6.62 15.24 6.21
CA LYS A 120 -6.96 16.66 6.02
C LYS A 120 -6.55 17.09 4.62
#